data_AF-A0A836X4H3-F1
#
_entry.id   AF-A0A836X4H3-F1
#
_cell.length_a   1.000
_cell.length_b   1.000
_cell.length_c   1.000
_cell.angle_alpha   90.00
_cell.angle_beta   90.00
_cell.angle_gamma   90.00
#
_symmetry.space_group_name_H-M   'P 1'
#
loop_
_entity.id
_entity.type
_entity.pdbx_description
1 polymer ?
#
loop_
_entity_poly.entity_id
_entity_poly.type
_entity_poly.pdbx_seq_one_letter_code
_entity_poly.pdbx_strand_id
1 'polypeptide(L)'
;MEFALYGVYRLWGIGRFIAATLCNPREWGEVFARPLMVVVHRFMGPGELQTELGRQRLKACVFKLPVGGEMVSMCEVNATNLRRQLNQRGADRLVASHRE
;
A
#
# COMPACT_ATOMS: atom_id res chain seq x y z
N MET A 1 7.57 2.28 -11.94
CA MET A 1 7.21 3.53 -12.65
C MET A 1 6.27 4.43 -11.85
N GLU A 2 5.23 3.90 -11.18
CA GLU A 2 4.27 4.72 -10.41
C GLU A 2 4.88 5.55 -9.28
N PHE A 3 5.85 5.01 -8.53
CA PHE A 3 6.53 5.75 -7.46
C PHE A 3 7.33 6.97 -7.95
N ALA A 4 7.88 6.90 -9.17
CA ALA A 4 8.66 8.00 -9.74
C ALA A 4 7.74 9.15 -10.19
N LEU A 5 6.62 8.83 -10.86
CA LEU A 5 5.59 9.82 -11.22
C LEU A 5 4.97 10.48 -9.99
N TYR A 6 4.69 9.70 -8.93
CA TYR A 6 4.22 10.24 -7.66
C TYR A 6 5.25 11.16 -6.99
N GLY A 7 6.54 10.80 -7.07
CA GLY A 7 7.65 11.64 -6.60
C GLY A 7 7.72 12.98 -7.33
N VAL A 8 7.59 12.98 -8.65
CA VAL A 8 7.59 14.21 -9.48
C VAL A 8 6.40 15.11 -9.16
N TYR A 9 5.19 14.53 -9.08
CA TYR A 9 3.98 15.26 -8.68
C TYR A 9 4.15 15.94 -7.32
N ARG A 10 4.77 15.27 -6.34
CA ARG A 10 5.01 15.81 -5.00
C ARG A 10 6.06 16.91 -4.98
N LEU A 11 7.18 16.74 -5.68
CA LEU A 11 8.22 17.78 -5.76
C LEU A 11 7.70 19.05 -6.41
N TRP A 12 6.83 18.93 -7.42
CA TRP A 12 6.16 20.07 -8.03
C TRP A 12 5.22 20.80 -7.05
N GLY A 13 4.44 20.06 -6.26
CA GLY A 13 3.60 20.63 -5.21
C GLY A 13 4.39 21.35 -4.10
N ILE A 14 5.53 20.77 -3.68
CA ILE A 14 6.44 21.38 -2.69
C ILE A 14 7.07 22.67 -3.25
N GLY A 15 7.51 22.65 -4.51
CA GLY A 15 8.07 23.84 -5.17
C GLY A 15 7.07 25.00 -5.25
N ARG A 16 5.80 24.71 -5.57
CA ARG A 16 4.73 25.72 -5.54
C ARG A 16 4.48 26.27 -4.15
N PHE A 17 4.49 25.42 -3.13
CA PHE A 17 4.32 25.84 -1.74
C PHE A 17 5.46 26.77 -1.29
N ILE A 18 6.71 26.39 -1.54
CA ILE A 18 7.88 27.20 -1.19
C ILE A 18 7.86 28.55 -1.94
N ALA A 19 7.55 28.53 -3.24
CA ALA A 19 7.45 29.76 -4.03
C ALA A 19 6.32 30.67 -3.51
N ALA A 20 5.15 30.13 -3.17
CA ALA A 20 4.05 30.90 -2.59
C ALA A 20 4.43 31.54 -1.24
N THR A 21 5.13 30.80 -0.38
CA THR A 21 5.56 31.28 0.95
C THR A 21 6.68 32.34 0.86
N LEU A 22 7.63 32.18 -0.07
CA LEU A 22 8.79 33.09 -0.20
C LEU A 22 8.49 34.33 -1.05
N CYS A 23 7.63 34.22 -2.06
CA CYS A 23 7.40 35.31 -3.02
C CYS A 23 6.23 36.24 -2.66
N ASN A 24 5.42 35.92 -1.64
CA ASN A 24 4.31 36.79 -1.24
C ASN A 24 4.20 36.99 0.29
N PRO A 25 5.18 37.69 0.91
CA PRO A 25 5.26 37.87 2.36
C PRO A 25 4.12 38.68 3.00
N ARG A 26 3.31 39.34 2.17
CA ARG A 26 2.27 40.28 2.60
C ARG A 26 0.89 39.63 2.83
N GLU A 27 0.71 38.39 2.36
CA GLU A 27 -0.51 37.58 2.51
C GLU A 27 -0.27 36.35 3.40
N TRP A 28 0.56 36.48 4.43
CA TRP A 28 0.78 35.44 5.45
C TRP A 28 -0.47 35.31 6.36
N GLY A 29 -1.61 34.96 5.78
CA GLY A 29 -2.71 34.30 6.48
C GLY A 29 -2.34 32.86 6.82
N GLU A 30 -3.27 32.12 7.42
CA GLU A 30 -3.05 30.73 7.84
C GLU A 30 -2.67 29.82 6.66
N VAL A 31 -1.38 29.48 6.58
CA VAL A 31 -0.86 28.52 5.63
C VAL A 31 -1.31 27.12 6.04
N PHE A 32 -2.43 26.65 5.48
CA PHE A 32 -2.98 25.33 5.79
C PHE A 32 -2.29 24.25 4.95
N ALA A 33 -1.33 23.56 5.54
CA ALA A 33 -0.73 22.35 4.97
C ALA A 33 -1.51 21.12 5.46
N ARG A 34 -2.09 20.33 4.54
CA ARG A 34 -2.71 19.04 4.88
C ARG A 34 -1.63 18.03 5.30
N PRO A 35 -1.70 17.44 6.51
CA PRO A 35 -0.75 16.42 6.91
C PRO A 35 -0.91 15.18 6.02
N LEU A 36 0.22 14.69 5.48
CA LEU A 36 0.27 13.41 4.77
C LEU A 36 0.64 12.31 5.76
N MET A 37 -0.31 11.41 6.03
CA MET A 37 -0.03 10.18 6.78
C MET A 37 0.24 9.06 5.79
N VAL A 38 1.49 8.58 5.74
CA VAL A 38 1.86 7.39 4.96
C VAL A 38 1.90 6.21 5.92
N VAL A 39 0.93 5.29 5.80
CA VAL A 39 0.91 4.07 6.61
C VAL A 39 1.54 2.94 5.81
N VAL A 40 2.76 2.55 6.20
CA VAL A 40 3.44 1.38 5.63
C VAL A 40 3.17 0.18 6.54
N HIS A 41 2.35 -0.75 6.07
CA HIS A 41 2.14 -2.02 6.77
C HIS A 41 3.30 -2.96 6.43
N ARG A 42 4.19 -3.20 7.40
CA ARG A 42 5.20 -4.26 7.28
C ARG A 42 4.56 -5.59 7.67
N PHE A 43 4.15 -6.36 6.67
CA PHE A 43 3.74 -7.74 6.86
C PHE A 43 4.97 -8.64 7.09
N MET A 44 4.74 -9.79 7.73
CA MET A 44 5.79 -10.78 7.96
C MET A 44 6.38 -11.27 6.64
N GLY A 45 7.69 -11.51 6.62
CA GLY A 45 8.37 -12.19 5.52
C GLY A 45 8.23 -13.72 5.60
N PRO A 46 8.62 -14.45 4.53
CA PRO A 46 8.51 -15.91 4.47
C PRO A 46 9.24 -16.64 5.62
N GLY A 47 10.43 -16.16 5.99
CA GLY A 47 11.23 -16.75 7.06
C GLY A 47 10.63 -16.55 8.46
N GLU A 48 9.86 -15.48 8.65
CA GLU A 48 9.22 -15.19 9.95
C GLU A 48 8.06 -16.15 10.24
N LEU A 49 7.37 -16.67 9.20
CA LEU A 49 6.24 -17.58 9.35
C LEU A 49 6.60 -18.86 10.11
N GLN A 50 7.85 -19.32 9.98
CA GLN A 50 8.34 -20.57 10.59
C GLN A 50 8.78 -20.40 12.05
N THR A 51 8.89 -19.16 12.52
CA THR A 51 9.21 -18.86 13.91
C THR A 51 8.00 -19.06 14.81
N GLU A 52 8.23 -19.33 16.09
CA GLU A 52 7.16 -19.46 17.07
C GLU A 52 6.33 -18.17 17.17
N LEU A 53 7.00 -17.02 17.19
CA LEU A 53 6.34 -15.71 17.16
C LEU A 53 5.51 -15.51 15.89
N GLY A 54 6.00 -15.97 14.74
CA GLY A 54 5.27 -15.93 13.47
C GLY A 54 3.98 -16.73 13.52
N ARG A 55 4.03 -17.97 14.03
CA ARG A 55 2.84 -18.81 14.22
C ARG A 55 1.83 -18.16 15.16
N GLN A 56 2.29 -17.55 16.25
CA GLN A 56 1.41 -16.82 17.18
C GLN A 56 0.74 -15.62 16.49
N ARG A 57 1.49 -14.84 15.70
CA ARG A 57 0.97 -13.72 14.90
C ARG A 57 -0.04 -14.17 13.85
N LEU A 58 0.16 -15.32 13.20
CA LEU A 58 -0.81 -15.88 12.25
C LEU A 58 -2.12 -16.24 12.94
N LYS A 59 -2.05 -16.91 14.10
CA LYS A 59 -3.23 -17.27 14.90
C LYS A 59 -4.01 -16.04 15.39
N ALA A 60 -3.28 -14.98 15.78
CA ALA A 60 -3.87 -13.74 16.27
C ALA A 60 -4.36 -12.78 15.16
N CYS A 61 -4.06 -13.08 13.89
CA CYS A 61 -4.36 -12.16 12.80
C CYS A 61 -5.88 -12.02 12.59
N VAL A 62 -6.38 -10.80 12.79
CA VAL A 62 -7.80 -10.45 12.57
C VAL A 62 -8.12 -10.20 11.10
N PHE A 63 -7.14 -9.81 10.30
CA PHE A 63 -7.30 -9.56 8.88
C PHE A 63 -7.17 -10.86 8.09
N LYS A 64 -8.29 -11.42 7.62
CA LYS A 64 -8.34 -12.68 6.89
C LYS A 64 -9.07 -12.52 5.55
N LEU A 65 -8.69 -13.34 4.57
CA LEU A 65 -9.26 -13.37 3.24
C LEU A 65 -9.77 -14.79 2.91
N PRO A 66 -10.90 -14.92 2.20
CA PRO A 66 -11.35 -16.21 1.69
C PRO A 66 -10.44 -16.64 0.52
N VAL A 67 -9.73 -17.75 0.67
CA VAL A 67 -8.90 -18.36 -0.38
C VAL A 67 -9.25 -19.83 -0.47
N GLY A 68 -9.80 -20.25 -1.61
CA GLY A 68 -10.16 -21.66 -1.84
C GLY A 68 -11.20 -22.22 -0.86
N GLY A 69 -12.06 -21.38 -0.28
CA GLY A 69 -13.05 -21.78 0.73
C GLY A 69 -12.58 -21.67 2.18
N GLU A 70 -11.32 -21.33 2.42
CA GLU A 70 -10.75 -21.17 3.77
C GLU A 70 -10.46 -19.70 4.09
N MET A 71 -10.54 -19.33 5.38
CA MET A 71 -10.20 -17.99 5.85
C MET A 71 -8.70 -17.91 6.20
N VAL A 72 -7.90 -17.46 5.23
CA VAL A 72 -6.44 -17.37 5.32
C VAL A 72 -6.02 -16.00 5.83
N SER A 73 -5.00 -15.95 6.69
CA SER A 73 -4.52 -14.67 7.23
C SER A 73 -3.88 -13.79 6.15
N MET A 74 -4.06 -12.48 6.24
CA MET A 74 -3.44 -11.56 5.28
C MET A 74 -1.92 -11.59 5.36
N CYS A 75 -1.36 -11.87 6.54
CA CYS A 75 0.08 -12.09 6.70
C CYS A 75 0.56 -13.26 5.85
N GLU A 76 -0.13 -14.39 5.87
CA GLU A 76 0.20 -15.56 5.07
C GLU A 76 0.04 -15.32 3.57
N VAL A 77 -1.04 -14.64 3.16
CA VAL A 77 -1.25 -14.26 1.75
C VAL A 77 -0.11 -13.38 1.23
N ASN A 78 0.38 -12.43 2.05
CA ASN A 78 1.48 -11.53 1.68
C ASN A 78 2.87 -12.16 1.79
N ALA A 79 3.08 -13.02 2.77
CA ALA A 79 4.38 -13.62 3.08
C ALA A 79 4.71 -14.80 2.15
N THR A 80 3.72 -15.35 1.45
CA THR A 80 3.87 -16.46 0.51
C THR A 80 3.60 -16.01 -0.93
N ASN A 81 3.64 -16.95 -1.88
CA ASN A 81 3.30 -16.67 -3.28
C ASN A 81 1.79 -16.54 -3.54
N LEU A 82 0.93 -16.72 -2.53
CA LEU A 82 -0.53 -16.70 -2.69
C LEU A 82 -1.02 -15.40 -3.33
N ARG A 83 -0.58 -14.24 -2.83
CA ARG A 83 -0.99 -12.95 -3.40
C ARG A 83 -0.68 -12.85 -4.89
N ARG A 84 0.52 -13.27 -5.30
CA ARG A 84 0.93 -13.22 -6.72
C ARG A 84 0.01 -14.10 -7.56
N GLN A 85 -0.25 -15.33 -7.11
CA GLN A 85 -1.13 -16.27 -7.82
C GLN A 85 -2.56 -15.76 -7.92
N LEU A 86 -3.11 -15.20 -6.83
CA LEU A 86 -4.46 -14.64 -6.81
C LEU A 86 -4.57 -13.44 -7.76
N ASN A 87 -3.58 -12.55 -7.76
CA ASN A 87 -3.55 -11.40 -8.66
C ASN A 87 -3.47 -11.83 -10.13
N GLN A 88 -2.66 -12.85 -10.45
CA GLN A 88 -2.58 -13.39 -11.82
C GLN A 88 -3.93 -13.97 -12.26
N ARG A 89 -4.54 -14.84 -11.46
CA ARG A 89 -5.88 -15.38 -11.77
C ARG A 89 -6.93 -14.28 -11.92
N GLY A 90 -6.87 -13.24 -11.08
CA GLY A 90 -7.76 -12.09 -11.18
C GLY A 90 -7.56 -11.33 -12.49
N ALA A 91 -6.32 -11.07 -12.87
CA ALA A 91 -5.99 -10.42 -14.13
C ALA A 91 -6.49 -11.24 -15.33
N ASP A 92 -6.27 -12.55 -15.34
CA ASP A 92 -6.72 -13.44 -16.41
C ASP A 92 -8.24 -13.39 -16.59
N ARG A 93 -9.00 -13.38 -15.48
CA ARG A 93 -10.46 -13.26 -15.50
C ARG A 93 -10.93 -11.92 -16.06
N LEU A 94 -10.30 -10.82 -15.64
CA LEU A 94 -10.65 -9.49 -16.14
C LEU A 94 -10.39 -9.38 -17.65
N VAL A 95 -9.28 -9.92 -18.14
CA VAL A 95 -8.97 -9.95 -19.58
C VAL A 95 -10.00 -10.79 -20.35
N ALA A 96 -10.44 -11.93 -19.82
CA ALA A 96 -11.45 -12.75 -20.44
C ALA A 96 -12.81 -12.04 -20.55
N SER A 97 -13.25 -11.34 -19.49
CA SER A 97 -14.51 -10.60 -19.48
C SER A 97 -14.57 -9.40 -20.42
N HIS A 98 -13.42 -8.93 -20.94
CA HIS A 98 -13.35 -7.79 -21.87
C HIS A 98 -13.22 -8.22 -23.35
N ARG A 99 -13.27 -9.52 -23.65
CA ARG A 99 -13.24 -10.07 -25.02
C ARG A 99 -14.62 -10.52 -25.54
N GLU A 100 -15.64 -10.47 -24.69
CA GLU A 100 -17.05 -10.68 -25.03
C GLU A 100 -17.72 -9.34 -25.35
#